data_AF-A0A3A4KSX5-F1
#
_entry.id   AF-A0A3A4KSX5-F1
#
_cell.length_a   1.000
_cell.length_b   1.000
_cell.length_c   1.000
_cell.angle_alpha   90.00
_cell.angle_beta   90.00
_cell.angle_gamma   90.00
#
_symmetry.space_group_name_H-M   'P 1'
#
loop_
_entity.id
_entity.type
_entity.pdbx_description
1 polymer ?
#
loop_
_entity_poly.entity_id
_entity_poly.type
_entity_poly.pdbx_seq_one_letter_code
_entity_poly.pdbx_strand_id
1 'polypeptide(L)'
;MARHDRSLAPEAATEIDRAIALRQPYRRRSSALDKLGIVEARLIEGELDEAARLGHLAIDSVEATASDRVRKKLLTVYQRTEKAANIGVVTDLRDRMRPLLATAV
;
A
#
# COMPACT_ATOMS: atom_id res chain seq x y z
N MET A 1 -6.34 -3.20 -45.30
CA MET A 1 -7.60 -2.73 -44.69
C MET A 1 -8.20 -3.90 -43.92
N ALA A 2 -7.94 -4.00 -42.62
CA ALA A 2 -8.37 -5.13 -41.79
C ALA A 2 -9.80 -4.90 -41.29
N ARG A 3 -10.65 -5.90 -41.49
CA ARG A 3 -12.10 -5.88 -41.24
C ARG A 3 -12.43 -5.64 -39.76
N HIS A 4 -13.29 -4.66 -39.51
CA HIS A 4 -14.09 -4.55 -38.29
C HIS A 4 -15.05 -5.74 -38.20
N ASP A 5 -14.60 -6.86 -37.64
CA ASP A 5 -15.49 -7.97 -37.32
C ASP A 5 -16.21 -7.66 -35.99
N ARG A 6 -17.47 -7.21 -36.08
CA ARG A 6 -18.30 -6.87 -34.91
C ARG A 6 -18.54 -8.06 -33.97
N SER A 7 -18.32 -9.28 -34.46
CA SER A 7 -18.45 -10.53 -33.71
C SER A 7 -17.39 -10.69 -32.59
N LEU A 8 -16.24 -10.04 -32.72
CA LEU A 8 -15.13 -10.10 -31.76
C LEU A 8 -15.23 -9.04 -30.64
N ALA A 9 -16.16 -8.09 -30.76
CA ALA A 9 -16.31 -7.00 -29.80
C ALA A 9 -16.64 -7.45 -28.35
N PRO A 10 -17.47 -8.47 -28.11
CA PRO A 10 -17.75 -8.95 -26.75
C PRO A 10 -16.56 -9.65 -26.09
N GLU A 11 -15.77 -10.38 -26.90
CA GLU A 11 -14.57 -11.08 -26.45
C GLU A 11 -13.45 -10.09 -26.12
N ALA A 12 -13.27 -9.08 -26.97
CA ALA A 12 -12.38 -7.96 -26.71
C ALA A 12 -12.76 -7.18 -25.46
N ALA A 13 -14.06 -6.92 -25.23
CA ALA A 13 -14.54 -6.25 -24.02
C ALA A 13 -14.23 -7.06 -22.75
N THR A 14 -14.41 -8.38 -22.80
CA THR A 14 -14.09 -9.29 -21.67
C THR A 14 -12.60 -9.28 -21.33
N GLU A 15 -11.74 -9.32 -22.34
CA GLU A 15 -10.29 -9.24 -22.14
C GLU A 15 -9.83 -7.86 -21.64
N ILE A 16 -10.49 -6.78 -22.07
CA ILE A 16 -10.27 -5.43 -21.54
C ILE A 16 -10.70 -5.35 -20.07
N ASP A 17 -11.86 -5.88 -19.71
CA ASP A 17 -12.33 -5.91 -18.32
C ASP A 17 -11.40 -6.74 -17.42
N ARG A 18 -10.91 -7.88 -17.89
CA ARG A 18 -9.87 -8.66 -17.21
C ARG A 18 -8.58 -7.86 -17.04
N ALA A 19 -8.11 -7.19 -18.10
CA ALA A 19 -6.92 -6.35 -18.04
C ALA A 19 -7.10 -5.16 -17.06
N ILE A 20 -8.29 -4.56 -16.99
CA ILE A 20 -8.64 -3.51 -16.04
C ILE A 20 -8.68 -4.04 -14.61
N ALA A 21 -9.31 -5.20 -14.39
CA ALA A 21 -9.35 -5.87 -13.09
C ALA A 21 -7.95 -6.22 -12.60
N LEU A 22 -7.06 -6.68 -13.49
CA LEU A 22 -5.66 -6.94 -13.20
C LEU A 22 -4.87 -5.65 -12.89
N ARG A 23 -5.23 -4.50 -13.48
CA ARG A 23 -4.60 -3.20 -13.16
C ARG A 23 -5.01 -2.63 -11.80
N GLN A 24 -6.19 -2.98 -11.26
CA GLN A 24 -6.64 -2.46 -9.97
C GLN A 24 -5.69 -2.83 -8.81
N PRO A 25 -5.24 -4.10 -8.64
CA PRO A 25 -4.22 -4.48 -7.68
C PRO A 25 -2.92 -3.68 -7.81
N TYR A 26 -2.46 -3.41 -9.04
CA TYR A 26 -1.26 -2.62 -9.29
C TYR A 26 -1.40 -1.17 -8.83
N ARG A 27 -2.57 -0.54 -9.06
CA ARG A 27 -2.84 0.81 -8.54
C ARG A 27 -2.88 0.85 -7.03
N ARG A 28 -3.54 -0.13 -6.39
CA ARG A 28 -3.58 -0.25 -4.91
C ARG A 28 -2.18 -0.41 -4.33
N ARG A 29 -1.38 -1.30 -4.92
CA ARG A 29 0.02 -1.51 -4.55
C ARG A 29 0.85 -0.23 -4.67
N SER A 30 0.80 0.44 -5.82
CA SER A 30 1.56 1.69 -6.04
C SER A 30 1.17 2.73 -5.01
N SER A 31 -0.13 2.96 -4.82
CA SER A 31 -0.63 3.92 -3.84
C SER A 31 -0.18 3.59 -2.42
N ALA A 32 -0.21 2.32 -2.01
CA ALA A 32 0.27 1.90 -0.70
C ALA A 32 1.78 2.17 -0.52
N LEU A 33 2.59 1.89 -1.55
CA LEU A 33 4.03 2.18 -1.52
C LEU A 33 4.31 3.68 -1.42
N ASP A 34 3.59 4.51 -2.17
CA ASP A 34 3.76 5.96 -2.17
C ASP A 34 3.40 6.54 -0.80
N LYS A 35 2.28 6.12 -0.22
CA LYS A 35 1.86 6.54 1.12
C LYS A 35 2.87 6.13 2.19
N LEU A 36 3.38 4.88 2.15
CA LEU A 36 4.42 4.44 3.06
C LEU A 36 5.74 5.21 2.86
N GLY A 37 6.04 5.63 1.63
CA GLY A 37 7.19 6.50 1.33
C GLY A 37 7.07 7.87 2.00
N ILE A 38 5.89 8.48 1.97
CA ILE A 38 5.64 9.76 2.66
C ILE A 38 5.77 9.60 4.17
N VAL A 39 5.19 8.54 4.76
CA VAL A 39 5.33 8.25 6.19
C VAL A 39 6.79 8.11 6.58
N GLU A 40 7.56 7.36 5.80
CA GLU A 40 8.99 7.20 6.01
C GLU A 40 9.76 8.52 5.97
N ALA A 41 9.43 9.42 5.02
CA ALA A 41 10.05 10.73 4.93
C ALA A 41 9.76 11.57 6.19
N ARG A 42 8.52 11.60 6.66
CA ARG A 42 8.12 12.32 7.89
C ARG A 42 8.83 11.78 9.14
N LEU A 43 9.01 10.46 9.23
CA LEU A 43 9.80 9.85 10.30
C LEU A 43 11.27 10.29 10.25
N ILE A 44 11.87 10.45 9.07
CA ILE A 44 13.25 10.97 8.93
C ILE A 44 13.33 12.44 9.35
N GLU A 45 12.36 13.24 8.95
CA GLU A 45 12.28 14.67 9.27
C GLU A 45 12.01 14.93 10.76
N GLY A 46 11.63 13.90 11.52
CA GLY A 46 11.27 14.01 12.94
C GLY A 46 9.83 14.52 13.16
N GLU A 47 9.03 14.62 12.10
CA GLU A 47 7.62 15.02 12.16
C GLU A 47 6.75 13.82 12.58
N LEU A 48 6.88 13.39 13.84
CA LEU A 48 6.30 12.14 14.33
C LEU A 48 4.77 12.13 14.35
N ASP A 49 4.13 13.25 14.70
CA ASP A 49 2.67 13.38 14.69
C ASP A 49 2.11 13.25 13.26
N GLU A 50 2.75 13.91 12.30
CA GLU A 50 2.34 13.86 10.90
C GLU A 50 2.62 12.48 10.29
N ALA A 51 3.75 11.86 10.66
CA ALA A 51 4.05 10.49 10.30
C ALA A 51 3.00 9.51 10.83
N ALA A 52 2.54 9.67 12.08
CA ALA A 52 1.50 8.84 12.68
C ALA A 52 0.16 9.02 11.96
N ARG A 53 -0.26 10.26 11.74
CA ARG A 53 -1.50 10.60 11.02
C ARG A 53 -1.54 9.99 9.62
N LEU A 54 -0.49 10.20 8.83
CA LEU A 54 -0.37 9.64 7.48
C LEU A 54 -0.19 8.13 7.52
N GLY A 55 0.48 7.61 8.55
CA GLY A 55 0.69 6.18 8.78
C GLY A 55 -0.61 5.41 8.92
N HIS A 56 -1.58 5.95 9.65
CA HIS A 56 -2.91 5.34 9.76
C HIS A 56 -3.62 5.25 8.40
N LEU A 57 -3.55 6.30 7.57
CA LEU A 57 -4.14 6.30 6.22
C LEU A 57 -3.39 5.37 5.24
N ALA A 58 -2.09 5.18 5.45
CA ALA A 58 -1.28 4.25 4.67
C ALA A 58 -1.67 2.81 5.00
N ILE A 59 -1.89 2.48 6.28
CA ILE A 59 -2.30 1.16 6.76
C ILE A 59 -3.58 0.68 6.06
N ASP A 60 -4.61 1.52 5.93
CA ASP A 60 -5.85 1.16 5.22
C ASP A 60 -5.59 0.73 3.76
N SER A 61 -4.58 1.34 3.12
CA SER A 61 -4.17 0.99 1.75
C SER A 61 -3.31 -0.27 1.68
N VAL A 62 -2.56 -0.55 2.75
CA VAL A 62 -1.78 -1.78 2.90
C VAL A 62 -2.71 -2.98 3.09
N GLU A 63 -3.77 -2.84 3.89
CA GLU A 63 -4.77 -3.90 4.09
C GLU A 63 -5.50 -4.28 2.79
N ALA A 64 -5.68 -3.32 1.89
CA ALA A 64 -6.33 -3.54 0.59
C ALA A 64 -5.44 -4.23 -0.47
N THR A 65 -4.22 -4.66 -0.11
CA THR A 65 -3.28 -5.30 -1.05
C THR A 65 -2.51 -6.47 -0.42
N ALA A 66 -2.42 -7.59 -1.16
CA ALA A 66 -1.62 -8.75 -0.77
C ALA A 66 -0.15 -8.67 -1.21
N SER A 67 0.33 -7.50 -1.66
CA SER A 67 1.65 -7.37 -2.29
C SER A 67 2.83 -7.50 -1.30
N ASP A 68 3.71 -8.47 -1.53
CA ASP A 68 4.95 -8.66 -0.74
C ASP A 68 5.83 -7.41 -0.68
N ARG A 69 5.93 -6.66 -1.79
CA ARG A 69 6.71 -5.41 -1.81
C ARG A 69 6.16 -4.36 -0.85
N VAL A 70 4.83 -4.32 -0.67
CA VAL A 70 4.18 -3.40 0.27
C VAL A 70 4.43 -3.87 1.70
N ARG A 71 4.38 -5.18 1.97
CA ARG A 71 4.73 -5.74 3.28
C ARG A 71 6.19 -5.47 3.66
N LYS A 72 7.14 -5.68 2.74
CA LYS A 72 8.55 -5.33 2.96
C LYS A 72 8.73 -3.85 3.28
N LYS A 73 8.02 -2.97 2.55
CA LYS A 73 8.04 -1.54 2.81
C LYS A 73 7.44 -1.20 4.18
N LEU A 74 6.33 -1.83 4.57
CA LEU A 74 5.72 -1.67 5.89
C LEU A 74 6.70 -2.06 7.00
N LEU A 75 7.43 -3.17 6.85
CA LEU A 75 8.46 -3.60 7.81
C LEU A 75 9.58 -2.55 7.94
N THR A 76 10.04 -1.98 6.83
CA THR A 76 11.05 -0.90 6.86
C THR A 76 10.55 0.32 7.63
N VAL A 77 9.30 0.74 7.40
CA VAL A 77 8.69 1.85 8.14
C VAL A 77 8.58 1.52 9.63
N TYR A 78 8.11 0.31 9.97
CA TYR A 78 8.00 -0.15 11.34
C TYR A 78 9.37 -0.15 12.05
N GLN A 79 10.43 -0.61 11.41
CA GLN A 79 11.79 -0.57 11.98
C GLN A 79 12.25 0.88 12.25
N ARG A 80 11.93 1.83 11.38
CA ARG A 80 12.30 3.24 11.59
C ARG A 80 11.63 3.89 12.79
N THR A 81 10.45 3.41 13.18
CA THR A 81 9.77 3.89 14.38
C THR A 81 10.42 3.41 15.69
N GLU A 82 11.40 2.49 15.66
CA GLU A 82 12.00 1.89 16.86
C GLU A 82 12.60 2.93 17.81
N LYS A 83 13.28 3.94 17.27
CA LYS A 83 13.89 5.02 18.08
C LYS A 83 12.87 5.93 18.77
N ALA A 84 11.62 5.91 18.30
CA ALA A 84 10.53 6.73 18.81
C ALA A 84 9.40 5.87 19.43
N ALA A 85 9.66 4.59 19.70
CA ALA A 85 8.63 3.63 20.11
C ALA A 85 8.02 3.89 21.50
N ASN A 86 8.55 4.84 22.25
CA ASN A 86 8.02 5.30 23.54
C ASN A 86 7.12 6.55 23.41
N ILE A 87 7.01 7.14 22.22
CA ILE A 87 6.17 8.29 21.96
C ILE A 87 4.77 7.80 21.61
N GLY A 88 3.74 8.28 22.33
CA GLY A 88 2.37 7.75 22.25
C GLY A 88 1.84 7.56 20.83
N VAL A 89 1.93 8.59 19.99
CA VAL A 89 1.46 8.52 18.59
C VAL A 89 2.20 7.48 17.74
N VAL A 90 3.46 7.22 18.06
CA VAL A 90 4.28 6.21 17.38
C VAL A 90 3.97 4.81 17.90
N THR A 91 3.72 4.68 19.21
CA THR A 91 3.24 3.42 19.81
C THR A 91 1.93 2.98 19.17
N ASP A 92 0.95 3.89 19.06
CA ASP A 92 -0.35 3.61 18.44
C ASP A 92 -0.19 3.20 16.97
N LEU A 93 0.70 3.89 16.23
CA LEU A 93 1.02 3.51 14.85
C LEU A 93 1.61 2.09 14.79
N ARG A 94 2.58 1.77 15.65
CA ARG A 94 3.24 0.46 15.69
C ARG A 94 2.26 -0.66 16.01
N ASP A 95 1.31 -0.44 16.91
CA ASP A 95 0.33 -1.45 17.29
C ASP A 95 -0.63 -1.78 16.15
N ARG A 96 -0.95 -0.81 15.29
CA ARG A 96 -1.72 -1.08 14.05
C ARG A 96 -0.90 -1.78 12.96
N MET A 97 0.41 -1.55 12.89
CA MET A 97 1.29 -2.24 11.93
C MET A 97 1.56 -3.70 12.30
N ARG A 98 1.67 -4.00 13.59
CA ARG A 98 2.04 -5.31 14.13
C ARG A 98 1.22 -6.49 13.58
N PRO A 99 -0.13 -6.46 13.54
CA PRO A 99 -0.90 -7.58 13.00
C PRO A 99 -0.62 -7.81 11.51
N LEU A 100 -0.42 -6.75 10.73
CA LEU A 100 -0.14 -6.85 9.29
C LEU A 100 1.22 -7.48 8.98
N LEU A 101 2.17 -7.33 9.90
CA LEU A 101 3.49 -7.96 9.83
C LEU A 101 3.47 -9.40 10.33
N ALA A 102 2.56 -9.74 11.24
CA ALA A 102 2.42 -11.11 11.79
C ALA A 102 1.77 -12.08 10.80
N THR A 103 0.89 -11.61 9.90
CA THR A 103 0.23 -12.43 8.86
C THR A 103 1.17 -12.78 7.68
N ALA A 104 2.47 -12.93 7.93
CA ALA A 104 3.51 -13.20 6.93
C ALA A 104 4.18 -14.58 7.11
N VAL A 105 3.51 -15.49 7.80
CA VAL A 105 3.91 -16.90 7.96
C VAL A 105 3.15 -17.77 6.97
#